data_AF-A0A1E7NDZ3-F1
#
_entry.id   AF-A0A1E7NDZ3-F1
#
_cell.length_a   1.000
_cell.length_b   1.000
_cell.length_c   1.000
_cell.angle_alpha   90.00
_cell.angle_beta   90.00
_cell.angle_gamma   90.00
#
_symmetry.space_group_name_H-M   'P 1'
#
loop_
_entity.id
_entity.type
_entity.pdbx_description
1 polymer ?
#
loop_
_entity_poly.entity_id
_entity_poly.type
_entity_poly.pdbx_seq_one_letter_code
_entity_poly.pdbx_strand_id
1 'polypeptide(L)'
;MPFGQSKIVRTAVATSLAAAAAISALSVTTTAQAVGTSSVGGDISRDEIIARAQNWVDQAVPYSQTSWHSDSNGSYRQDCSGLVSMAWHLGSSRVTSTLDDVSTPLGSLDDLRPGDMIDNITTHVVLFTGWTDGSHTTANIIEEPKPGLTARRNTYSRSYLLNNGYKPYRYDRTIDSVPLPPKPAVAPWRAQLLVNGGGDVFHTTRLSDGNWTAFGNVESQAGDIGGVQSIADAGIDGNTHVLAVGGDGGLYHAVRHSDGSWDRFANVGSEAGTLTNISKISAVSIGGDLHVVAVADGKVFHTARLANGTWMRFADISGQAGAIGTVTSASAANVNGQLQVVAVSGGRVSHTIRDVSGAWSAWGDVYGAAGDIGSAQDVAIAGTGGDMQIIVVTGNGQQYHAARYASGSWQQFNALAPVIGSFTANRVSVATVDGELQAAFITNDDRIMHTIRDGSGSWDPAAAVNLSGVSGNHYAVSITGTAG
;
A
#
# COMPACT_ATOMS: atom_id res chain seq x y z
N MET A 1 47.21 -65.93 30.21
CA MET A 1 47.74 -65.32 28.96
C MET A 1 46.91 -64.08 28.67
N PRO A 2 47.53 -62.90 28.52
CA PRO A 2 46.84 -61.62 28.71
C PRO A 2 46.43 -60.92 27.41
N PHE A 3 45.57 -59.93 27.60
CA PHE A 3 45.06 -58.95 26.64
C PHE A 3 46.15 -58.02 26.06
N GLY A 4 45.86 -57.48 24.87
CA GLY A 4 46.27 -56.13 24.47
C GLY A 4 46.88 -56.06 23.08
N GLN A 5 46.30 -55.21 22.21
CA GLN A 5 47.01 -54.08 21.58
C GLN A 5 46.00 -53.17 20.86
N SER A 6 45.79 -51.97 21.42
CA SER A 6 45.08 -50.86 20.78
C SER A 6 45.96 -50.17 19.75
N LYS A 7 45.44 -49.91 18.55
CA LYS A 7 46.02 -48.94 17.62
C LYS A 7 45.33 -47.59 17.80
N ILE A 8 46.06 -46.64 18.37
CA ILE A 8 45.68 -45.24 18.49
C ILE A 8 45.81 -44.61 17.10
N VAL A 9 44.68 -44.16 16.53
CA VAL A 9 44.66 -43.28 15.36
C VAL A 9 44.80 -41.84 15.86
N ARG A 10 45.82 -41.15 15.35
CA ARG A 10 46.10 -39.74 15.64
C ARG A 10 45.10 -38.86 14.87
N THR A 11 44.18 -38.20 15.56
CA THR A 11 43.35 -37.13 14.99
C THR A 11 44.17 -35.85 14.93
N ALA A 12 44.43 -35.36 13.72
CA ALA A 12 45.05 -34.06 13.49
C ALA A 12 44.05 -32.94 13.81
N VAL A 13 44.45 -32.02 14.68
CA VAL A 13 43.72 -30.78 14.96
C VAL A 13 44.01 -29.81 13.82
N ALA A 14 43.02 -29.56 12.96
CA ALA A 14 43.07 -28.48 11.98
C ALA A 14 42.55 -27.19 12.63
N THR A 15 43.46 -26.36 13.10
CA THR A 15 43.19 -24.94 13.42
C THR A 15 42.98 -24.18 12.11
N SER A 16 41.74 -23.85 11.79
CA SER A 16 41.44 -22.86 10.74
C SER A 16 41.36 -21.47 11.38
N LEU A 17 42.22 -20.57 10.90
CA LEU A 17 42.24 -19.14 11.22
C LEU A 17 40.90 -18.52 10.81
N ALA A 18 40.15 -17.95 11.77
CA ALA A 18 39.06 -17.03 11.48
C ALA A 18 39.67 -15.68 11.04
N ALA A 19 39.57 -15.37 9.75
CA ALA A 19 39.79 -14.01 9.26
C ALA A 19 38.58 -13.16 9.66
N ALA A 20 38.73 -12.36 10.72
CA ALA A 20 37.77 -11.33 11.08
C ALA A 20 37.84 -10.19 10.04
N ALA A 21 36.95 -10.21 9.06
CA ALA A 21 36.67 -9.04 8.25
C ALA A 21 35.88 -8.05 9.12
N ALA A 22 36.53 -6.98 9.55
CA ALA A 22 35.88 -5.85 10.17
C ALA A 22 34.96 -5.18 9.15
N ILE A 23 33.67 -5.49 9.20
CA ILE A 23 32.65 -4.72 8.49
C ILE A 23 32.47 -3.44 9.30
N SER A 24 32.96 -2.33 8.76
CA SER A 24 32.64 -1.00 9.28
C SER A 24 31.12 -0.85 9.27
N ALA A 25 30.52 -0.83 10.46
CA ALA A 25 29.12 -0.46 10.63
C ALA A 25 28.98 1.01 10.22
N LEU A 26 28.55 1.25 8.98
CA LEU A 26 27.90 2.51 8.64
C LEU A 26 26.60 2.54 9.43
N SER A 27 26.60 3.31 10.51
CA SER A 27 25.40 3.68 11.23
C SER A 27 24.50 4.46 10.27
N VAL A 28 23.56 3.77 9.62
CA VAL A 28 22.43 4.44 8.97
C VAL A 28 21.52 4.88 10.11
N THR A 29 21.76 6.10 10.60
CA THR A 29 20.75 6.86 11.34
C THR A 29 19.51 6.95 10.46
N THR A 30 18.42 6.29 10.89
CA THR A 30 17.09 6.48 10.33
C THR A 30 16.65 7.91 10.61
N THR A 31 16.77 8.77 9.59
CA THR A 31 16.01 10.02 9.58
C THR A 31 14.67 9.73 8.94
N ALA A 32 13.59 9.93 9.71
CA ALA A 32 12.25 10.08 9.16
C ALA A 32 12.27 11.33 8.25
N GLN A 33 11.97 11.19 6.96
CA GLN A 33 11.71 12.32 6.07
C GLN A 33 11.14 11.85 4.72
N ALA A 34 9.89 12.21 4.45
CA ALA A 34 9.47 12.64 3.12
C ALA A 34 8.68 13.94 3.31
N VAL A 35 9.40 15.00 3.69
CA VAL A 35 8.93 16.37 3.55
C VAL A 35 9.54 16.91 2.25
N GLY A 36 8.74 17.52 1.39
CA GLY A 36 9.23 18.40 0.32
C GLY A 36 9.02 17.90 -1.11
N THR A 37 7.83 18.18 -1.68
CA THR A 37 7.68 18.31 -3.14
C THR A 37 7.63 19.78 -3.57
N SER A 38 7.19 20.67 -2.68
CA SER A 38 7.20 22.12 -2.91
C SER A 38 8.60 22.72 -2.82
N SER A 39 8.86 23.75 -3.62
CA SER A 39 10.04 24.61 -3.46
C SER A 39 9.81 25.62 -2.34
N VAL A 40 10.88 26.01 -1.63
CA VAL A 40 10.84 27.06 -0.61
C VAL A 40 10.15 28.33 -1.12
N GLY A 41 9.10 28.76 -0.43
CA GLY A 41 8.26 29.93 -0.76
C GLY A 41 7.45 29.77 -2.04
N GLY A 42 7.40 28.58 -2.64
CA GLY A 42 6.66 28.28 -3.86
C GLY A 42 5.23 27.82 -3.60
N ASP A 43 4.63 27.23 -4.64
CA ASP A 43 3.34 26.59 -4.53
C ASP A 43 3.44 25.31 -3.71
N ILE A 44 2.45 25.08 -2.83
CA ILE A 44 2.44 23.96 -1.89
C ILE A 44 1.02 23.41 -1.75
N SER A 45 0.89 22.08 -1.71
CA SER A 45 -0.41 21.44 -1.52
C SER A 45 -0.85 21.48 -0.07
N ARG A 46 -2.16 21.36 0.15
CA ARG A 46 -2.74 21.23 1.50
C ARG A 46 -2.17 20.04 2.26
N ASP A 47 -2.01 18.90 1.58
CA ASP A 47 -1.49 17.68 2.19
C ASP A 47 -0.04 17.86 2.63
N GLU A 48 0.79 18.53 1.82
CA GLU A 48 2.17 18.83 2.20
C GLU A 48 2.21 19.80 3.39
N ILE A 49 1.35 20.83 3.43
CA ILE A 49 1.24 21.73 4.58
C ILE A 49 0.92 20.96 5.86
N ILE A 50 -0.06 20.05 5.81
CA ILE A 50 -0.47 19.24 6.96
C ILE A 50 0.63 18.25 7.37
N ALA A 51 1.28 17.59 6.43
CA ALA A 51 2.36 16.64 6.70
C ALA A 51 3.56 17.33 7.36
N ARG A 52 3.93 18.53 6.87
CA ARG A 52 4.96 19.37 7.47
C ARG A 52 4.64 19.74 8.91
N ALA A 53 3.42 20.21 9.16
CA ALA A 53 2.96 20.54 10.50
C ALA A 53 2.91 19.32 11.43
N GLN A 54 2.50 18.15 10.92
CA GLN A 54 2.50 16.91 11.69
C GLN A 54 3.92 16.48 12.06
N ASN A 55 4.86 16.57 11.12
CA ASN A 55 6.25 16.23 11.37
C ASN A 55 6.86 17.09 12.49
N TRP A 56 6.48 18.36 12.57
CA TRP A 56 6.87 19.27 13.65
C TRP A 56 6.27 18.88 15.01
N VAL A 57 5.04 18.34 15.03
CA VAL A 57 4.44 17.73 16.23
C VAL A 57 5.16 16.44 16.63
N ASP A 58 5.48 15.58 15.67
CA ASP A 58 6.13 14.28 15.90
C ASP A 58 7.55 14.45 16.46
N GLN A 59 8.25 15.50 16.04
CA GLN A 59 9.55 15.89 16.58
C GLN A 59 9.46 16.52 17.98
N ALA A 60 8.24 16.72 18.51
CA ALA A 60 7.99 17.34 19.80
C ALA A 60 8.76 18.66 19.97
N VAL A 61 8.75 19.50 18.92
CA VAL A 61 9.48 20.78 18.93
C VAL A 61 8.98 21.63 20.11
N PRO A 62 9.88 22.16 20.97
CA PRO A 62 9.50 22.92 22.16
C PRO A 62 9.28 24.40 21.84
N TYR A 63 8.28 25.02 22.47
CA TYR A 63 8.03 26.44 22.27
C TYR A 63 9.20 27.32 22.77
N SER A 64 9.74 28.15 21.88
CA SER A 64 10.72 29.20 22.16
C SER A 64 10.64 30.34 21.15
N GLN A 65 10.59 31.57 21.66
CA GLN A 65 10.62 32.81 20.87
C GLN A 65 12.05 33.22 20.46
N THR A 66 13.08 32.52 20.93
CA THR A 66 14.49 32.84 20.65
C THR A 66 15.27 31.70 20.02
N SER A 67 14.72 30.48 20.04
CA SER A 67 15.34 29.29 19.48
C SER A 67 14.76 28.96 18.11
N TRP A 68 15.55 28.22 17.34
CA TRP A 68 15.25 27.85 15.96
C TRP A 68 15.28 26.34 15.83
N HIS A 69 14.34 25.79 15.08
CA HIS A 69 14.31 24.40 14.66
C HIS A 69 14.67 24.34 13.17
N SER A 70 15.60 23.47 12.81
CA SER A 70 16.10 23.36 11.44
C SER A 70 15.99 21.93 10.96
N ASP A 71 15.53 21.77 9.72
CA ASP A 71 15.51 20.50 9.02
C ASP A 71 16.03 20.68 7.58
N SER A 72 15.85 19.67 6.74
CA SER A 72 16.25 19.71 5.32
C SER A 72 15.50 20.76 4.49
N ASN A 73 14.46 21.39 5.04
CA ASN A 73 13.56 22.34 4.36
C ASN A 73 13.63 23.76 4.94
N GLY A 74 14.60 24.05 5.80
CA GLY A 74 14.89 25.39 6.30
C GLY A 74 15.01 25.48 7.81
N SER A 75 15.10 26.71 8.31
CA SER A 75 15.21 27.03 9.73
C SER A 75 14.10 27.98 10.14
N TYR A 76 13.30 27.58 11.12
CA TYR A 76 12.14 28.35 11.56
C TYR A 76 12.14 28.51 13.08
N ARG A 77 11.58 29.62 13.56
CA ARG A 77 11.47 29.89 14.99
C ARG A 77 10.58 28.84 15.65
N GLN A 78 10.90 28.44 16.87
CA GLN A 78 10.12 27.42 17.57
C GLN A 78 8.86 27.98 18.23
N ASP A 79 8.02 28.70 17.50
CA ASP A 79 6.80 29.26 18.06
C ASP A 79 5.61 29.18 17.12
N CYS A 80 4.46 29.71 17.55
CA CYS A 80 3.20 29.62 16.82
C CYS A 80 3.33 30.01 15.34
N SER A 81 3.92 31.16 15.06
CA SER A 81 4.13 31.65 13.69
C SER A 81 5.27 30.97 12.95
N GLY A 82 6.27 30.46 13.67
CA GLY A 82 7.33 29.66 13.08
C GLY A 82 6.83 28.28 12.62
N LEU A 83 5.91 27.65 13.37
CA LEU A 83 5.21 26.43 12.96
C LEU A 83 4.43 26.65 11.66
N VAL A 84 3.67 27.73 11.55
CA VAL A 84 2.90 28.03 10.31
C VAL A 84 3.82 28.40 9.16
N SER A 85 4.88 29.17 9.42
CA SER A 85 5.90 29.50 8.41
C SER A 85 6.58 28.24 7.87
N MET A 86 6.88 27.29 8.75
CA MET A 86 7.45 26.00 8.37
C MET A 86 6.44 25.17 7.58
N ALA A 87 5.19 25.09 8.04
CA ALA A 87 4.14 24.31 7.40
C ALA A 87 3.86 24.80 5.97
N TRP A 88 3.90 26.11 5.73
CA TRP A 88 3.78 26.72 4.40
C TRP A 88 5.08 26.76 3.60
N HIS A 89 6.16 26.18 4.11
CA HIS A 89 7.48 26.14 3.47
C HIS A 89 8.03 27.51 3.09
N LEU A 90 7.81 28.54 3.91
CA LEU A 90 8.22 29.90 3.60
C LEU A 90 9.75 30.05 3.56
N GLY A 91 10.27 30.96 2.72
CA GLY A 91 11.71 31.25 2.67
C GLY A 91 12.30 31.89 3.92
N SER A 92 11.45 32.34 4.86
CA SER A 92 11.87 32.86 6.15
C SER A 92 10.80 32.59 7.20
N SER A 93 11.23 32.44 8.45
CA SER A 93 10.31 32.37 9.59
C SER A 93 9.68 33.74 9.82
N ARG A 94 8.39 33.85 9.54
CA ARG A 94 7.60 35.06 9.79
C ARG A 94 7.15 35.11 11.24
N VAL A 95 6.60 36.27 11.61
CA VAL A 95 5.89 36.48 12.88
C VAL A 95 4.40 36.62 12.60
N THR A 96 3.58 36.40 13.63
CA THR A 96 2.11 36.46 13.58
C THR A 96 1.60 37.68 12.80
N SER A 97 2.16 38.87 13.06
CA SER A 97 1.75 40.13 12.40
C SER A 97 2.26 40.34 10.97
N THR A 98 2.91 39.35 10.36
CA THR A 98 3.49 39.44 9.00
C THR A 98 3.14 38.23 8.13
N LEU A 99 2.35 37.28 8.65
CA LEU A 99 1.88 36.12 7.88
C LEU A 99 0.77 36.51 6.89
N ASP A 100 0.08 37.62 7.14
CA ASP A 100 -0.88 38.23 6.22
C ASP A 100 -0.21 38.82 4.96
N ASP A 101 1.07 39.18 5.00
CA ASP A 101 1.81 39.61 3.80
C ASP A 101 1.93 38.53 2.69
N VAL A 102 1.70 37.26 3.05
CA VAL A 102 1.82 36.11 2.14
C VAL A 102 0.54 35.28 2.10
N SER A 103 -0.56 35.79 2.66
CA SER A 103 -1.82 35.08 2.72
C SER A 103 -3.01 35.98 2.45
N THR A 104 -4.04 35.39 1.87
CA THR A 104 -5.29 36.05 1.55
C THR A 104 -6.29 35.81 2.68
N PRO A 105 -6.94 36.86 3.24
CA PRO A 105 -7.99 36.69 4.22
C PRO A 105 -9.21 36.01 3.58
N LEU A 106 -9.80 35.05 4.29
CA LEU A 106 -11.04 34.38 3.86
C LEU A 106 -12.27 35.14 4.38
N GLY A 107 -13.40 35.00 3.69
CA GLY A 107 -14.63 35.71 4.01
C GLY A 107 -15.24 35.30 5.35
N SER A 108 -15.05 34.04 5.74
CA SER A 108 -15.55 33.47 6.99
C SER A 108 -14.74 32.23 7.41
N LEU A 109 -14.97 31.76 8.65
CA LEU A 109 -14.42 30.47 9.08
C LEU A 109 -14.98 29.30 8.26
N ASP A 110 -16.16 29.42 7.63
CA ASP A 110 -16.72 28.34 6.81
C ASP A 110 -15.94 28.09 5.51
N ASP A 111 -15.14 29.07 5.09
CA ASP A 111 -14.29 28.97 3.90
C ASP A 111 -12.96 28.25 4.18
N LEU A 112 -12.68 27.93 5.45
CA LEU A 112 -11.48 27.24 5.88
C LEU A 112 -11.41 25.84 5.26
N ARG A 113 -10.22 25.52 4.76
CA ARG A 113 -9.82 24.19 4.29
C ARG A 113 -8.53 23.79 4.99
N PRO A 114 -8.26 22.47 5.17
CA PRO A 114 -7.02 22.01 5.79
C PRO A 114 -5.78 22.69 5.19
N GLY A 115 -4.85 23.12 6.04
CA GLY A 115 -3.65 23.86 5.65
C GLY A 115 -3.80 25.39 5.67
N ASP A 116 -5.02 25.92 5.81
CA ASP A 116 -5.24 27.34 6.10
C ASP A 116 -4.83 27.68 7.55
N MET A 117 -4.54 28.95 7.85
CA MET A 117 -4.27 29.39 9.22
C MET A 117 -5.48 30.12 9.82
N ILE A 118 -5.56 30.09 11.14
CA ILE A 118 -6.49 30.89 11.92
C ILE A 118 -5.64 31.77 12.82
N ASP A 119 -5.65 33.08 12.55
CA ASP A 119 -4.68 34.02 13.10
C ASP A 119 -5.33 35.17 13.87
N ASN A 120 -4.83 35.42 15.07
CA ASN A 120 -4.92 36.72 15.72
C ASN A 120 -3.53 37.35 15.67
N ILE A 121 -3.38 38.30 14.75
CA ILE A 121 -2.13 38.99 14.40
C ILE A 121 -1.37 39.58 15.61
N THR A 122 -2.03 39.78 16.75
CA THR A 122 -1.43 40.35 17.97
C THR A 122 -1.00 39.31 19.00
N THR A 123 -1.47 38.06 18.93
CA THR A 123 -1.32 37.10 20.02
C THR A 123 -0.85 35.71 19.61
N HIS A 124 -1.50 35.06 18.65
CA HIS A 124 -1.29 33.62 18.39
C HIS A 124 -1.87 33.22 17.04
N VAL A 125 -1.23 32.26 16.39
CA VAL A 125 -1.67 31.66 15.13
C VAL A 125 -1.68 30.14 15.25
N VAL A 126 -2.69 29.52 14.64
CA VAL A 126 -2.83 28.06 14.60
C VAL A 126 -3.10 27.58 13.18
N LEU A 127 -2.68 26.36 12.85
CA LEU A 127 -2.93 25.75 11.55
C LEU A 127 -4.22 24.93 11.62
N PHE A 128 -5.15 25.19 10.70
CA PHE A 128 -6.42 24.47 10.62
C PHE A 128 -6.26 23.14 9.88
N THR A 129 -6.83 22.07 10.43
CA THR A 129 -6.72 20.70 9.87
C THR A 129 -8.06 20.06 9.53
N GLY A 130 -9.18 20.75 9.82
CA GLY A 130 -10.54 20.29 9.50
C GLY A 130 -11.54 20.62 10.60
N TRP A 131 -12.83 20.49 10.28
CA TRP A 131 -13.89 20.58 11.28
C TRP A 131 -14.14 19.22 11.93
N THR A 132 -14.55 19.23 13.19
CA THR A 132 -14.95 18.01 13.93
C THR A 132 -16.36 17.54 13.56
N ASP A 133 -17.18 18.43 13.00
CA ASP A 133 -18.57 18.16 12.60
C ASP A 133 -18.97 19.00 11.38
N GLY A 134 -20.06 18.60 10.71
CA GLY A 134 -20.59 19.30 9.53
C GLY A 134 -21.31 20.63 9.83
N SER A 135 -21.47 20.99 11.11
CA SER A 135 -21.99 22.29 11.55
C SER A 135 -20.88 23.30 11.87
N HIS A 136 -19.62 22.92 11.66
CA HIS A 136 -18.42 23.74 11.87
C HIS A 136 -18.35 24.36 13.28
N THR A 137 -18.72 23.59 14.32
CA THR A 137 -18.74 24.13 15.70
C THR A 137 -17.37 24.14 16.37
N THR A 138 -16.53 23.16 16.04
CA THR A 138 -15.20 22.98 16.66
C THR A 138 -14.17 22.60 15.59
N ALA A 139 -13.09 23.38 15.54
CA ALA A 139 -11.99 23.23 14.59
C ALA A 139 -10.89 22.33 15.16
N ASN A 140 -10.41 21.38 14.36
CA ASN A 140 -9.18 20.63 14.61
C ASN A 140 -7.98 21.48 14.18
N ILE A 141 -6.99 21.63 15.06
CA ILE A 141 -5.82 22.48 14.82
C ILE A 141 -4.50 21.77 15.15
N ILE A 142 -3.42 22.30 14.57
CA ILE A 142 -2.04 22.10 15.03
C ILE A 142 -1.52 23.44 15.55
N GLU A 143 -0.89 23.44 16.73
CA GLU A 143 -0.32 24.63 17.35
C GLU A 143 1.02 24.35 18.04
N GLU A 144 1.85 25.39 18.09
CA GLU A 144 2.99 25.52 18.99
C GLU A 144 2.56 26.54 20.08
N PRO A 145 2.07 26.08 21.25
CA PRO A 145 1.10 26.84 22.01
C PRO A 145 1.68 27.94 22.91
N LYS A 146 2.69 27.64 23.74
CA LYS A 146 3.30 28.57 24.71
C LYS A 146 4.52 27.97 25.39
N PRO A 147 5.38 28.77 26.07
CA PRO A 147 6.57 28.26 26.76
C PRO A 147 6.26 27.11 27.73
N GLY A 148 7.13 26.10 27.75
CA GLY A 148 6.99 24.90 28.60
C GLY A 148 6.13 23.80 28.00
N LEU A 149 5.62 23.97 26.78
CA LEU A 149 4.92 22.95 26.00
C LEU A 149 5.60 22.77 24.64
N THR A 150 5.28 21.67 23.97
CA THR A 150 5.71 21.36 22.60
C THR A 150 4.55 21.51 21.63
N ALA A 151 4.86 21.51 20.33
CA ALA A 151 3.87 21.39 19.27
C ALA A 151 2.91 20.23 19.52
N ARG A 152 1.63 20.45 19.22
CA ARG A 152 0.56 19.48 19.45
C ARG A 152 -0.62 19.68 18.52
N ARG A 153 -1.43 18.63 18.40
CA ARG A 153 -2.83 18.74 17.94
C ARG A 153 -3.75 19.15 19.08
N ASN A 154 -4.75 19.96 18.77
CA ASN A 154 -5.75 20.40 19.73
C ASN A 154 -7.05 20.78 18.99
N THR A 155 -8.06 21.24 19.74
CA THR A 155 -9.32 21.74 19.16
C THR A 155 -9.69 23.09 19.75
N TYR A 156 -10.13 24.03 18.92
CA TYR A 156 -10.69 25.31 19.34
C TYR A 156 -12.15 25.42 18.89
N SER A 157 -13.04 25.87 19.78
CA SER A 157 -14.43 26.11 19.40
C SER A 157 -14.53 27.35 18.49
N ARG A 158 -15.49 27.33 17.56
CA ARG A 158 -15.77 28.47 16.68
C ARG A 158 -16.08 29.74 17.47
N SER A 159 -16.84 29.60 18.56
CA SER A 159 -17.16 30.71 19.46
C SER A 159 -15.92 31.30 20.12
N TYR A 160 -14.98 30.48 20.56
CA TYR A 160 -13.71 30.94 21.11
C TYR A 160 -12.91 31.74 20.06
N LEU A 161 -12.79 31.21 18.84
CA LEU A 161 -12.06 31.87 17.75
C LEU A 161 -12.62 33.26 17.45
N LEU A 162 -13.94 33.36 17.26
CA LEU A 162 -14.62 34.62 16.95
C LEU A 162 -14.52 35.63 18.11
N ASN A 163 -14.76 35.18 19.34
CA ASN A 163 -14.73 36.05 20.53
C ASN A 163 -13.33 36.58 20.86
N ASN A 164 -12.28 35.89 20.41
CA ASN A 164 -10.89 36.28 20.63
C ASN A 164 -10.24 36.90 19.37
N GLY A 165 -11.04 37.31 18.39
CA GLY A 165 -10.59 38.11 17.25
C GLY A 165 -9.75 37.35 16.22
N TYR A 166 -9.78 36.02 16.22
CA TYR A 166 -9.11 35.22 15.20
C TYR A 166 -9.78 35.37 13.84
N LYS A 167 -8.97 35.44 12.79
CA LYS A 167 -9.42 35.55 11.40
C LYS A 167 -8.82 34.43 10.54
N PRO A 168 -9.56 33.90 9.56
CA PRO A 168 -9.07 32.86 8.66
C PRO A 168 -8.24 33.46 7.53
N TYR A 169 -7.09 32.84 7.24
CA TYR A 169 -6.23 33.21 6.12
C TYR A 169 -5.75 31.98 5.38
N ARG A 170 -5.56 32.12 4.07
CA ARG A 170 -5.02 31.08 3.19
C ARG A 170 -3.74 31.57 2.57
N TYR A 171 -2.66 30.80 2.70
CA TYR A 171 -1.40 31.11 2.03
C TYR A 171 -1.62 31.26 0.53
N ASP A 172 -1.08 32.34 -0.05
CA ASP A 172 -1.41 32.76 -1.43
C ASP A 172 -1.00 31.73 -2.48
N ARG A 173 -0.01 30.89 -2.16
CA ARG A 173 0.48 29.82 -3.02
C ARG A 173 -0.01 28.43 -2.60
N THR A 174 -1.10 28.37 -1.83
CA THR A 174 -1.78 27.10 -1.55
C THR A 174 -2.49 26.61 -2.80
N ILE A 175 -2.20 25.37 -3.19
CA ILE A 175 -2.92 24.69 -4.26
C ILE A 175 -3.65 23.47 -3.70
N ASP A 176 -4.85 23.20 -4.18
CA ASP A 176 -5.69 22.11 -3.67
C ASP A 176 -5.14 20.72 -4.04
N SER A 177 -4.25 20.70 -5.03
CA SER A 177 -3.36 19.61 -5.41
C SER A 177 -2.26 20.22 -6.28
N VAL A 178 -1.01 19.77 -6.16
CA VAL A 178 0.03 20.14 -7.13
C VAL A 178 -0.34 19.53 -8.49
N PRO A 179 -0.49 20.30 -9.59
CA PRO A 179 -0.22 19.73 -10.90
C PRO A 179 1.25 19.38 -10.87
N LEU A 180 1.56 18.09 -10.69
CA LEU A 180 2.92 17.61 -10.49
C LEU A 180 3.87 18.32 -11.47
N PRO A 181 5.02 18.90 -11.04
CA PRO A 181 6.09 19.12 -11.99
C PRO A 181 6.35 17.77 -12.69
N PRO A 182 6.75 17.73 -13.97
CA PRO A 182 7.11 16.46 -14.60
C PRO A 182 8.08 15.76 -13.66
N LYS A 183 7.66 14.61 -13.11
CA LYS A 183 8.51 13.73 -12.31
C LYS A 183 9.83 13.64 -13.10
N PRO A 184 11.00 13.94 -12.52
CA PRO A 184 12.27 13.68 -13.19
C PRO A 184 12.17 12.27 -13.76
N ALA A 185 12.38 12.11 -15.06
CA ALA A 185 11.98 10.92 -15.82
C ALA A 185 12.60 9.63 -15.26
N VAL A 186 11.97 9.09 -14.24
CA VAL A 186 11.96 7.69 -13.87
C VAL A 186 10.75 7.14 -14.62
N ALA A 187 10.94 6.04 -15.35
CA ALA A 187 9.91 5.39 -16.15
C ALA A 187 8.52 5.48 -15.45
N PRO A 188 7.49 6.04 -16.12
CA PRO A 188 6.20 6.25 -15.48
C PRO A 188 5.65 4.88 -15.04
N TRP A 189 5.50 4.69 -13.73
CA TRP A 189 4.85 3.49 -13.22
C TRP A 189 3.40 3.43 -13.67
N ARG A 190 2.90 2.21 -13.80
CA ARG A 190 1.53 1.94 -14.25
C ARG A 190 0.92 0.86 -13.38
N ALA A 191 -0.31 1.08 -12.92
CA ALA A 191 -1.10 -0.02 -12.38
C ALA A 191 -1.84 -0.70 -13.55
N GLN A 192 -1.77 -2.01 -13.60
CA GLN A 192 -2.50 -2.84 -14.55
C GLN A 192 -3.68 -3.44 -13.81
N LEU A 193 -4.87 -3.32 -14.38
CA LEU A 193 -6.10 -3.86 -13.80
C LEU A 193 -6.72 -4.82 -14.80
N LEU A 194 -6.98 -6.04 -14.32
CA LEU A 194 -7.79 -7.04 -14.99
C LEU A 194 -9.16 -7.14 -14.33
N VAL A 195 -10.19 -7.23 -15.15
CA VAL A 195 -11.57 -7.53 -14.72
C VAL A 195 -12.15 -8.56 -15.69
N ASN A 196 -13.00 -9.46 -15.20
CA ASN A 196 -13.81 -10.26 -16.11
C ASN A 196 -15.03 -9.45 -16.61
N GLY A 197 -15.60 -9.82 -17.75
CA GLY A 197 -16.88 -9.30 -18.22
C GLY A 197 -17.46 -10.15 -19.34
N GLY A 198 -18.74 -10.54 -19.25
CA GLY A 198 -19.40 -11.29 -20.32
C GLY A 198 -18.81 -12.67 -20.61
N GLY A 199 -17.95 -13.18 -19.73
CA GLY A 199 -17.17 -14.40 -19.90
C GLY A 199 -15.70 -14.15 -20.20
N ASP A 200 -15.31 -12.96 -20.68
CA ASP A 200 -13.94 -12.69 -21.14
C ASP A 200 -13.11 -11.97 -20.07
N VAL A 201 -11.79 -11.90 -20.30
CA VAL A 201 -10.86 -11.04 -19.55
C VAL A 201 -10.67 -9.69 -20.23
N PHE A 202 -10.82 -8.60 -19.48
CA PHE A 202 -10.56 -7.23 -19.92
C PHE A 202 -9.42 -6.60 -19.14
N HIS A 203 -8.61 -5.81 -19.84
CA HIS A 203 -7.43 -5.14 -19.29
C HIS A 203 -7.55 -3.62 -19.46
N THR A 204 -7.16 -2.87 -18.43
CA THR A 204 -6.93 -1.43 -18.48
C THR A 204 -5.66 -1.06 -17.71
N THR A 205 -5.13 0.13 -17.98
CA THR A 205 -3.96 0.68 -17.31
C THR A 205 -4.33 1.97 -16.60
N ARG A 206 -4.00 2.08 -15.31
CA ARG A 206 -3.94 3.35 -14.61
C ARG A 206 -2.58 4.00 -14.86
N LEU A 207 -2.61 5.19 -15.43
CA LEU A 207 -1.44 6.01 -15.66
C LEU A 207 -1.05 6.77 -14.38
N SER A 208 0.19 7.26 -14.34
CA SER A 208 0.71 8.00 -13.19
C SER A 208 0.01 9.34 -12.94
N ASP A 209 -0.72 9.87 -13.94
CA ASP A 209 -1.58 11.06 -13.80
C ASP A 209 -2.95 10.73 -13.15
N GLY A 210 -3.18 9.45 -12.83
CA GLY A 210 -4.42 8.94 -12.24
C GLY A 210 -5.51 8.55 -13.24
N ASN A 211 -5.33 8.83 -14.53
CA ASN A 211 -6.29 8.46 -15.56
C ASN A 211 -6.21 6.97 -15.90
N TRP A 212 -7.37 6.40 -16.22
CA TRP A 212 -7.49 5.05 -16.74
C TRP A 212 -7.54 5.06 -18.26
N THR A 213 -6.85 4.13 -18.90
CA THR A 213 -7.04 3.89 -20.35
C THR A 213 -8.39 3.22 -20.61
N ALA A 214 -8.82 3.19 -21.87
CA ALA A 214 -9.94 2.35 -22.27
C ALA A 214 -9.64 0.87 -22.01
N PHE A 215 -10.68 0.09 -21.70
CA PHE A 215 -10.56 -1.36 -21.58
C PHE A 215 -10.32 -2.02 -22.95
N GLY A 216 -9.41 -2.99 -22.99
CA GLY A 216 -9.22 -3.90 -24.11
C GLY A 216 -9.60 -5.33 -23.73
N ASN A 217 -10.27 -6.04 -24.63
CA ASN A 217 -10.55 -7.47 -24.46
C ASN A 217 -9.25 -8.26 -24.68
N VAL A 218 -8.76 -8.93 -23.64
CA VAL A 218 -7.52 -9.70 -23.65
C VAL A 218 -7.64 -10.92 -24.56
N GLU A 219 -8.76 -11.63 -24.55
CA GLU A 219 -8.97 -12.83 -25.36
C GLU A 219 -8.98 -12.53 -26.86
N SER A 220 -9.38 -11.30 -27.25
CA SER A 220 -9.25 -10.84 -28.64
C SER A 220 -7.80 -10.70 -29.11
N GLN A 221 -6.85 -10.53 -28.19
CA GLN A 221 -5.41 -10.32 -28.48
C GLN A 221 -4.59 -11.59 -28.22
N ALA A 222 -4.82 -12.22 -27.06
CA ALA A 222 -4.08 -13.38 -26.57
C ALA A 222 -4.74 -14.72 -26.96
N GLY A 223 -5.96 -14.72 -27.50
CA GLY A 223 -6.71 -15.93 -27.86
C GLY A 223 -7.79 -16.29 -26.85
N ASP A 224 -8.85 -16.92 -27.34
CA ASP A 224 -10.02 -17.35 -26.56
C ASP A 224 -9.70 -18.59 -25.71
N ILE A 225 -10.09 -18.54 -24.43
CA ILE A 225 -9.93 -19.64 -23.46
C ILE A 225 -11.28 -20.24 -23.01
N GLY A 226 -12.35 -19.94 -23.73
CA GLY A 226 -13.69 -20.49 -23.52
C GLY A 226 -14.43 -19.90 -22.33
N GLY A 227 -14.05 -18.68 -21.93
CA GLY A 227 -14.56 -17.97 -20.76
C GLY A 227 -13.61 -18.02 -19.56
N VAL A 228 -13.88 -17.22 -18.52
CA VAL A 228 -13.00 -17.07 -17.36
C VAL A 228 -13.68 -17.37 -16.03
N GLN A 229 -12.97 -18.02 -15.11
CA GLN A 229 -13.46 -18.34 -13.76
C GLN A 229 -12.70 -17.56 -12.67
N SER A 230 -11.40 -17.36 -12.86
CA SER A 230 -10.53 -16.58 -11.96
C SER A 230 -9.39 -15.98 -12.77
N ILE A 231 -8.91 -14.80 -12.34
CA ILE A 231 -7.80 -14.08 -12.98
C ILE A 231 -6.74 -13.70 -11.95
N ALA A 232 -5.50 -13.59 -12.38
CA ALA A 232 -4.39 -13.03 -11.61
C ALA A 232 -3.38 -12.39 -12.55
N ASP A 233 -2.63 -11.40 -12.06
CA ASP A 233 -1.53 -10.79 -12.79
C ASP A 233 -0.32 -10.49 -11.90
N ALA A 234 0.84 -10.37 -12.55
CA ALA A 234 2.07 -9.92 -11.91
C ALA A 234 2.92 -9.13 -12.90
N GLY A 235 3.42 -7.98 -12.47
CA GLY A 235 4.44 -7.25 -13.21
C GLY A 235 5.83 -7.84 -13.05
N ILE A 236 6.50 -8.12 -14.16
CA ILE A 236 7.86 -8.68 -14.21
C ILE A 236 8.61 -7.98 -15.34
N ASP A 237 9.73 -7.32 -15.01
CA ASP A 237 10.63 -6.69 -15.99
C ASP A 237 9.92 -5.78 -17.02
N GLY A 238 8.92 -5.01 -16.56
CA GLY A 238 8.11 -4.11 -17.39
C GLY A 238 6.96 -4.77 -18.15
N ASN A 239 6.90 -6.10 -18.17
CA ASN A 239 5.81 -6.87 -18.77
C ASN A 239 4.74 -7.20 -17.73
N THR A 240 3.51 -7.45 -18.18
CA THR A 240 2.43 -7.96 -17.34
C THR A 240 2.21 -9.43 -17.67
N HIS A 241 2.46 -10.31 -16.71
CA HIS A 241 2.08 -11.71 -16.82
C HIS A 241 0.63 -11.85 -16.39
N VAL A 242 -0.21 -12.39 -17.26
CA VAL A 242 -1.64 -12.58 -17.04
C VAL A 242 -1.94 -14.06 -16.95
N LEU A 243 -2.61 -14.48 -15.87
CA LEU A 243 -3.12 -15.83 -15.71
C LEU A 243 -4.65 -15.80 -15.63
N ALA A 244 -5.27 -16.82 -16.23
CA ALA A 244 -6.71 -17.00 -16.20
C ALA A 244 -7.07 -18.48 -16.13
N VAL A 245 -8.08 -18.80 -15.33
CA VAL A 245 -8.71 -20.13 -15.35
C VAL A 245 -9.80 -20.11 -16.42
N GLY A 246 -9.63 -20.89 -17.47
CA GLY A 246 -10.53 -20.96 -18.62
C GLY A 246 -11.86 -21.64 -18.30
N GLY A 247 -12.81 -21.59 -19.24
CA GLY A 247 -14.12 -22.23 -19.09
C GLY A 247 -14.04 -23.76 -19.01
N ASP A 248 -12.97 -24.34 -19.54
CA ASP A 248 -12.62 -25.75 -19.43
C ASP A 248 -11.98 -26.14 -18.07
N GLY A 249 -11.75 -25.16 -17.18
CA GLY A 249 -11.08 -25.33 -15.88
C GLY A 249 -9.56 -25.38 -15.95
N GLY A 250 -8.95 -25.21 -17.12
CA GLY A 250 -7.50 -25.15 -17.31
C GLY A 250 -6.92 -23.80 -16.87
N LEU A 251 -5.68 -23.79 -16.38
CA LEU A 251 -4.95 -22.54 -16.12
C LEU A 251 -4.16 -22.14 -17.36
N TYR A 252 -4.36 -20.90 -17.81
CA TYR A 252 -3.70 -20.31 -18.96
C TYR A 252 -2.82 -19.13 -18.54
N HIS A 253 -1.72 -18.92 -19.25
CA HIS A 253 -0.78 -17.82 -19.05
C HIS A 253 -0.48 -17.11 -20.38
N ALA A 254 -0.49 -15.79 -20.37
CA ALA A 254 -0.05 -14.93 -21.46
C ALA A 254 0.82 -13.78 -20.91
N VAL A 255 1.60 -13.14 -21.78
CA VAL A 255 2.39 -11.96 -21.44
C VAL A 255 1.92 -10.79 -22.27
N ARG A 256 1.60 -9.69 -21.60
CA ARG A 256 1.48 -8.38 -22.24
C ARG A 256 2.83 -7.69 -22.15
N HIS A 257 3.39 -7.38 -23.30
CA HIS A 257 4.67 -6.69 -23.39
C HIS A 257 4.52 -5.20 -23.08
N SER A 258 5.62 -4.54 -22.74
CA SER A 258 5.63 -3.09 -22.42
C SER A 258 5.15 -2.21 -23.60
N ASP A 259 5.33 -2.68 -24.84
CA ASP A 259 4.84 -2.04 -26.06
C ASP A 259 3.32 -2.23 -26.29
N GLY A 260 2.65 -3.03 -25.45
CA GLY A 260 1.23 -3.32 -25.53
C GLY A 260 0.84 -4.53 -26.39
N SER A 261 1.81 -5.17 -27.05
CA SER A 261 1.58 -6.43 -27.75
C SER A 261 1.35 -7.59 -26.77
N TRP A 262 0.71 -8.66 -27.24
CA TRP A 262 0.36 -9.82 -26.44
C TRP A 262 0.95 -11.11 -27.03
N ASP A 263 1.51 -11.93 -26.15
CA ASP A 263 1.67 -13.35 -26.42
C ASP A 263 0.29 -14.05 -26.39
N ARG A 264 0.20 -15.21 -27.04
CA ARG A 264 -0.99 -16.05 -26.94
C ARG A 264 -1.07 -16.77 -25.59
N PHE A 265 -2.28 -17.01 -25.11
CA PHE A 265 -2.50 -17.88 -23.96
C PHE A 265 -1.97 -19.28 -24.23
N ALA A 266 -1.12 -19.74 -23.32
CA ALA A 266 -0.60 -21.11 -23.27
C ALA A 266 -1.13 -21.83 -22.02
N ASN A 267 -1.48 -23.10 -22.16
CA ASN A 267 -1.95 -23.91 -21.03
C ASN A 267 -0.79 -24.21 -20.07
N VAL A 268 -0.84 -23.68 -18.86
CA VAL A 268 0.20 -23.88 -17.83
C VAL A 268 0.31 -25.35 -17.44
N GLY A 269 -0.80 -26.10 -17.49
CA GLY A 269 -0.86 -27.50 -17.13
C GLY A 269 -0.01 -28.42 -18.01
N SER A 270 0.31 -28.04 -19.25
CA SER A 270 1.21 -28.83 -20.11
C SER A 270 2.66 -28.85 -19.60
N GLU A 271 3.06 -27.84 -18.81
CA GLU A 271 4.41 -27.71 -18.29
C GLU A 271 4.45 -27.95 -16.77
N ALA A 272 3.58 -27.28 -16.02
CA ALA A 272 3.50 -27.38 -14.56
C ALA A 272 2.69 -28.61 -14.07
N GLY A 273 2.01 -29.33 -14.95
CA GLY A 273 1.05 -30.38 -14.61
C GLY A 273 -0.36 -29.83 -14.41
N THR A 274 -1.35 -30.64 -14.77
CA THR A 274 -2.77 -30.25 -14.70
C THR A 274 -3.27 -30.24 -13.25
N LEU A 275 -3.82 -29.10 -12.83
CA LEU A 275 -4.73 -29.01 -11.70
C LEU A 275 -6.17 -28.93 -12.20
N THR A 276 -7.10 -29.55 -11.48
CA THR A 276 -8.55 -29.50 -11.76
C THR A 276 -9.27 -28.75 -10.65
N ASN A 277 -10.50 -28.32 -10.90
CA ASN A 277 -11.35 -27.63 -9.91
C ASN A 277 -10.67 -26.41 -9.26
N ILE A 278 -9.95 -25.63 -10.06
CA ILE A 278 -9.31 -24.40 -9.61
C ILE A 278 -10.40 -23.36 -9.36
N SER A 279 -10.46 -22.81 -8.16
CA SER A 279 -11.48 -21.83 -7.72
C SER A 279 -10.93 -20.42 -7.54
N LYS A 280 -9.63 -20.29 -7.24
CA LYS A 280 -8.93 -19.01 -7.10
C LYS A 280 -7.48 -19.16 -7.53
N ILE A 281 -6.94 -18.08 -8.09
CA ILE A 281 -5.50 -17.94 -8.37
C ILE A 281 -5.00 -16.58 -7.88
N SER A 282 -3.73 -16.53 -7.48
CA SER A 282 -2.99 -15.31 -7.13
C SER A 282 -1.59 -15.43 -7.70
N ALA A 283 -1.03 -14.32 -8.19
CA ALA A 283 0.31 -14.29 -8.74
C ALA A 283 1.11 -13.13 -8.20
N VAL A 284 2.43 -13.32 -8.10
CA VAL A 284 3.36 -12.27 -7.68
C VAL A 284 4.74 -12.52 -8.26
N SER A 285 5.50 -11.44 -8.47
CA SER A 285 6.88 -11.52 -8.90
C SER A 285 7.85 -11.58 -7.71
N ILE A 286 8.82 -12.49 -7.78
CA ILE A 286 9.98 -12.52 -6.87
C ILE A 286 11.24 -12.59 -7.72
N GLY A 287 11.96 -11.47 -7.80
CA GLY A 287 12.98 -11.32 -8.84
C GLY A 287 12.33 -11.43 -10.23
N GLY A 288 12.92 -12.23 -11.11
CA GLY A 288 12.36 -12.52 -12.44
C GLY A 288 11.38 -13.70 -12.47
N ASP A 289 11.08 -14.33 -11.32
CA ASP A 289 10.21 -15.49 -11.25
C ASP A 289 8.74 -15.07 -11.02
N LEU A 290 7.82 -15.70 -11.75
CA LEU A 290 6.39 -15.60 -11.54
C LEU A 290 5.94 -16.70 -10.60
N HIS A 291 5.64 -16.37 -9.34
CA HIS A 291 5.04 -17.31 -8.41
C HIS A 291 3.51 -17.31 -8.56
N VAL A 292 2.93 -18.51 -8.56
CA VAL A 292 1.49 -18.72 -8.67
C VAL A 292 1.02 -19.57 -7.51
N VAL A 293 0.00 -19.07 -6.81
CA VAL A 293 -0.75 -19.81 -5.80
C VAL A 293 -2.15 -20.08 -6.35
N ALA A 294 -2.59 -21.34 -6.31
CA ALA A 294 -3.90 -21.76 -6.79
C ALA A 294 -4.67 -22.46 -5.67
N VAL A 295 -5.95 -22.14 -5.52
CA VAL A 295 -6.88 -22.90 -4.69
C VAL A 295 -7.59 -23.92 -5.57
N ALA A 296 -7.34 -25.20 -5.35
CA ALA A 296 -7.94 -26.30 -6.10
C ALA A 296 -8.36 -27.42 -5.13
N ASP A 297 -9.54 -28.00 -5.33
CA ASP A 297 -10.08 -29.07 -4.46
C ASP A 297 -10.05 -28.72 -2.96
N GLY A 298 -10.24 -27.44 -2.63
CA GLY A 298 -10.20 -26.96 -1.24
C GLY A 298 -8.80 -26.91 -0.61
N LYS A 299 -7.73 -26.97 -1.41
CA LYS A 299 -6.34 -26.91 -0.96
C LYS A 299 -5.56 -25.81 -1.67
N VAL A 300 -4.39 -25.47 -1.13
CA VAL A 300 -3.47 -24.50 -1.74
C VAL A 300 -2.35 -25.23 -2.45
N PHE A 301 -2.17 -24.90 -3.73
CA PHE A 301 -1.08 -25.38 -4.56
C PHE A 301 -0.16 -24.23 -4.96
N HIS A 302 1.13 -24.52 -5.09
CA HIS A 302 2.14 -23.56 -5.53
C HIS A 302 2.85 -24.07 -6.79
N THR A 303 3.11 -23.16 -7.73
CA THR A 303 4.10 -23.33 -8.79
C THR A 303 4.84 -22.02 -9.03
N ALA A 304 5.86 -22.03 -9.87
CA ALA A 304 6.45 -20.82 -10.42
C ALA A 304 6.91 -21.03 -11.85
N ARG A 305 6.83 -19.98 -12.66
CA ARG A 305 7.58 -19.86 -13.90
C ARG A 305 8.89 -19.15 -13.58
N LEU A 306 10.00 -19.85 -13.76
CA LEU A 306 11.33 -19.30 -13.50
C LEU A 306 11.69 -18.26 -14.56
N ALA A 307 12.63 -17.38 -14.25
CA ALA A 307 13.11 -16.33 -15.16
C ALA A 307 13.63 -16.88 -16.51
N ASN A 308 14.09 -18.13 -16.54
CA ASN A 308 14.50 -18.82 -17.77
C ASN A 308 13.33 -19.32 -18.64
N GLY A 309 12.09 -19.11 -18.20
CA GLY A 309 10.86 -19.47 -18.87
C GLY A 309 10.28 -20.84 -18.53
N THR A 310 11.00 -21.68 -17.79
CA THR A 310 10.52 -23.03 -17.42
C THR A 310 9.58 -22.99 -16.23
N TRP A 311 8.59 -23.88 -16.22
CA TRP A 311 7.68 -24.04 -15.09
C TRP A 311 8.15 -25.11 -14.12
N MET A 312 8.04 -24.81 -12.83
CA MET A 312 8.01 -25.85 -11.80
C MET A 312 6.71 -26.65 -11.88
N ARG A 313 6.70 -27.86 -11.34
CA ARG A 313 5.45 -28.61 -11.17
C ARG A 313 4.63 -28.03 -10.02
N PHE A 314 3.31 -28.11 -10.10
CA PHE A 314 2.44 -27.79 -8.97
C PHE A 314 2.73 -28.70 -7.77
N ALA A 315 2.79 -28.10 -6.59
CA ALA A 315 2.93 -28.80 -5.31
C ALA A 315 1.82 -28.41 -4.35
N ASP A 316 1.17 -29.40 -3.74
CA ASP A 316 0.24 -29.21 -2.61
C ASP A 316 1.06 -28.78 -1.38
N ILE A 317 0.86 -27.55 -0.90
CA ILE A 317 1.69 -27.01 0.18
C ILE A 317 1.29 -27.59 1.54
N SER A 318 0.16 -28.30 1.65
CA SER A 318 -0.28 -28.89 2.93
C SER A 318 0.66 -29.97 3.46
N GLY A 319 1.45 -30.61 2.59
CA GLY A 319 2.50 -31.56 2.99
C GLY A 319 3.69 -30.91 3.69
N GLN A 320 3.86 -29.58 3.57
CA GLN A 320 4.99 -28.84 4.14
C GLN A 320 4.53 -27.83 5.20
N ALA A 321 3.52 -27.00 4.90
CA ALA A 321 2.97 -26.00 5.80
C ALA A 321 1.92 -26.57 6.79
N GLY A 322 1.39 -27.76 6.52
CA GLY A 322 0.26 -28.36 7.23
C GLY A 322 -1.10 -28.08 6.57
N ALA A 323 -2.12 -28.84 6.92
CA ALA A 323 -3.48 -28.66 6.43
C ALA A 323 -4.29 -27.72 7.34
N ILE A 324 -5.12 -26.86 6.74
CA ILE A 324 -5.97 -25.89 7.46
C ILE A 324 -7.47 -26.09 7.22
N GLY A 325 -7.87 -27.25 6.68
CA GLY A 325 -9.24 -27.51 6.24
C GLY A 325 -9.50 -27.07 4.80
N THR A 326 -10.77 -26.90 4.44
CA THR A 326 -11.19 -26.53 3.08
C THR A 326 -10.94 -25.04 2.83
N VAL A 327 -9.97 -24.76 1.98
CA VAL A 327 -9.60 -23.41 1.55
C VAL A 327 -10.56 -22.90 0.48
N THR A 328 -10.99 -21.65 0.64
CA THR A 328 -11.98 -20.98 -0.23
C THR A 328 -11.41 -19.74 -0.94
N SER A 329 -10.34 -19.17 -0.40
CA SER A 329 -9.59 -18.08 -1.02
C SER A 329 -8.14 -18.14 -0.56
N ALA A 330 -7.22 -17.67 -1.41
CA ALA A 330 -5.82 -17.51 -1.06
C ALA A 330 -5.21 -16.36 -1.87
N SER A 331 -4.22 -15.69 -1.30
CA SER A 331 -3.48 -14.62 -1.95
C SER A 331 -1.99 -14.71 -1.60
N ALA A 332 -1.15 -14.24 -2.51
CA ALA A 332 0.30 -14.31 -2.43
C ALA A 332 0.93 -12.94 -2.60
N ALA A 333 1.98 -12.65 -1.84
CA ALA A 333 2.78 -11.44 -1.95
C ALA A 333 4.28 -11.73 -1.85
N ASN A 334 5.09 -10.89 -2.50
CA ASN A 334 6.52 -10.81 -2.25
C ASN A 334 6.76 -9.83 -1.11
N VAL A 335 7.43 -10.28 -0.05
CA VAL A 335 7.95 -9.40 1.00
C VAL A 335 9.40 -9.78 1.28
N ASN A 336 10.33 -8.86 1.01
CA ASN A 336 11.77 -9.06 1.18
C ASN A 336 12.31 -10.33 0.48
N GLY A 337 11.80 -10.63 -0.72
CA GLY A 337 12.22 -11.80 -1.50
C GLY A 337 11.63 -13.14 -1.03
N GLN A 338 10.74 -13.12 -0.03
CA GLN A 338 10.02 -14.30 0.44
C GLN A 338 8.60 -14.29 -0.12
N LEU A 339 8.08 -15.48 -0.43
CA LEU A 339 6.69 -15.64 -0.81
C LEU A 339 5.84 -15.76 0.46
N GLN A 340 5.05 -14.73 0.72
CA GLN A 340 4.01 -14.74 1.74
C GLN A 340 2.74 -15.31 1.13
N VAL A 341 2.05 -16.19 1.85
CA VAL A 341 0.75 -16.73 1.42
C VAL A 341 -0.24 -16.65 2.56
N VAL A 342 -1.43 -16.11 2.27
CA VAL A 342 -2.59 -16.16 3.17
C VAL A 342 -3.69 -17.00 2.54
N ALA A 343 -4.49 -17.67 3.39
CA ALA A 343 -5.59 -18.51 2.95
C ALA A 343 -6.79 -18.39 3.88
N VAL A 344 -7.99 -18.43 3.31
CA VAL A 344 -9.27 -18.44 4.03
C VAL A 344 -9.80 -19.87 4.13
N SER A 345 -9.99 -20.36 5.34
CA SER A 345 -10.62 -21.65 5.64
C SER A 345 -11.57 -21.52 6.82
N GLY A 346 -12.79 -22.06 6.69
CA GLY A 346 -13.82 -21.95 7.74
C GLY A 346 -14.14 -20.51 8.17
N GLY A 347 -13.96 -19.53 7.26
CA GLY A 347 -14.14 -18.10 7.55
C GLY A 347 -13.03 -17.45 8.37
N ARG A 348 -11.88 -18.12 8.57
CA ARG A 348 -10.70 -17.55 9.24
C ARG A 348 -9.52 -17.45 8.27
N VAL A 349 -8.62 -16.51 8.54
CA VAL A 349 -7.41 -16.29 7.74
C VAL A 349 -6.20 -16.91 8.43
N SER A 350 -5.44 -17.72 7.69
CA SER A 350 -4.14 -18.25 8.12
C SER A 350 -3.02 -17.74 7.22
N HIS A 351 -1.80 -17.63 7.77
CA HIS A 351 -0.62 -17.10 7.07
C HIS A 351 0.56 -18.08 7.12
N THR A 352 1.26 -18.26 6.00
CA THR A 352 2.51 -19.03 5.91
C THR A 352 3.52 -18.32 5.02
N ILE A 353 4.80 -18.68 5.15
CA ILE A 353 5.92 -18.10 4.41
C ILE A 353 6.67 -19.22 3.74
N ARG A 354 6.95 -19.07 2.45
CA ARG A 354 8.02 -19.82 1.78
C ARG A 354 9.27 -18.95 1.76
N ASP A 355 10.29 -19.40 2.48
CA ASP A 355 11.55 -18.67 2.56
C ASP A 355 12.38 -18.79 1.27
N VAL A 356 13.52 -18.10 1.25
CA VAL A 356 14.44 -18.07 0.10
C VAL A 356 15.11 -19.42 -0.18
N SER A 357 15.15 -20.33 0.80
CA SER A 357 15.61 -21.71 0.61
C SER A 357 14.53 -22.61 -0.03
N GLY A 358 13.29 -22.12 -0.02
CA GLY A 358 12.12 -22.81 -0.52
C GLY A 358 11.39 -23.65 0.53
N ALA A 359 11.78 -23.56 1.80
CA ALA A 359 11.08 -24.19 2.90
C ALA A 359 9.83 -23.39 3.29
N TRP A 360 8.75 -24.09 3.60
CA TRP A 360 7.52 -23.49 4.11
C TRP A 360 7.49 -23.48 5.63
N SER A 361 7.04 -22.38 6.21
CA SER A 361 6.67 -22.35 7.63
C SER A 361 5.34 -23.07 7.85
N ALA A 362 5.06 -23.45 9.11
CA ALA A 362 3.71 -23.81 9.50
C ALA A 362 2.75 -22.62 9.35
N TRP A 363 1.45 -22.90 9.22
CA TRP A 363 0.41 -21.87 9.24
C TRP A 363 0.29 -21.21 10.61
N GLY A 364 0.22 -19.87 10.64
CA GLY A 364 -0.13 -19.06 11.79
C GLY A 364 -1.56 -18.53 11.72
N ASP A 365 -2.19 -18.31 12.89
CA ASP A 365 -3.52 -17.71 13.01
C ASP A 365 -3.44 -16.18 12.92
N VAL A 366 -3.96 -15.61 11.83
CA VAL A 366 -3.95 -14.16 11.62
C VAL A 366 -4.92 -13.48 12.58
N TYR A 367 -6.05 -14.09 12.92
CA TYR A 367 -7.06 -13.46 13.77
C TYR A 367 -6.59 -13.39 15.23
N GLY A 368 -5.86 -14.41 15.68
CA GLY A 368 -5.19 -14.37 16.98
C GLY A 368 -4.13 -13.26 17.08
N ALA A 369 -3.50 -12.88 15.96
CA ALA A 369 -2.46 -11.86 15.93
C ALA A 369 -2.97 -10.44 15.65
N ALA A 370 -3.94 -10.28 14.74
CA ALA A 370 -4.44 -9.02 14.22
C ALA A 370 -5.89 -8.70 14.65
N GLY A 371 -6.54 -9.57 15.43
CA GLY A 371 -7.92 -9.39 15.88
C GLY A 371 -8.95 -10.12 15.01
N ASP A 372 -10.10 -10.46 15.60
CA ASP A 372 -11.20 -11.16 14.91
C ASP A 372 -12.16 -10.15 14.26
N ILE A 373 -12.37 -10.29 12.96
CA ILE A 373 -13.25 -9.43 12.15
C ILE A 373 -14.51 -10.17 11.66
N GLY A 374 -14.78 -11.36 12.21
CA GLY A 374 -15.84 -12.24 11.75
C GLY A 374 -15.44 -13.07 10.53
N SER A 375 -16.43 -13.64 9.84
CA SER A 375 -16.20 -14.61 8.77
C SER A 375 -15.58 -13.95 7.53
N ALA A 376 -14.33 -14.29 7.21
CA ALA A 376 -13.67 -13.90 5.96
C ALA A 376 -14.29 -14.61 4.75
N GLN A 377 -14.51 -13.85 3.67
CA GLN A 377 -14.97 -14.34 2.38
C GLN A 377 -13.86 -14.32 1.33
N ASP A 378 -13.09 -13.23 1.25
CA ASP A 378 -11.97 -13.08 0.32
C ASP A 378 -10.83 -12.31 0.97
N VAL A 379 -9.61 -12.52 0.49
CA VAL A 379 -8.39 -11.92 1.07
C VAL A 379 -7.41 -11.57 -0.03
N ALA A 380 -6.71 -10.45 0.12
CA ALA A 380 -5.61 -10.06 -0.75
C ALA A 380 -4.44 -9.49 0.06
N ILE A 381 -3.21 -9.79 -0.37
CA ILE A 381 -1.98 -9.29 0.25
C ILE A 381 -1.02 -8.69 -0.79
N ALA A 382 -0.25 -7.69 -0.37
CA ALA A 382 0.86 -7.13 -1.14
C ALA A 382 2.01 -6.73 -0.21
N GLY A 383 3.23 -6.70 -0.72
CA GLY A 383 4.39 -6.22 0.02
C GLY A 383 4.67 -4.75 -0.26
N THR A 384 4.67 -3.92 0.77
CA THR A 384 4.97 -2.49 0.68
C THR A 384 6.17 -2.17 1.56
N GLY A 385 7.30 -1.83 0.92
CA GLY A 385 8.58 -1.74 1.62
C GLY A 385 8.95 -3.11 2.23
N GLY A 386 9.21 -3.13 3.55
CA GLY A 386 9.50 -4.36 4.29
C GLY A 386 8.28 -5.06 4.89
N ASP A 387 7.09 -4.49 4.73
CA ASP A 387 5.87 -4.93 5.41
C ASP A 387 4.92 -5.68 4.45
N MET A 388 4.13 -6.59 4.98
CA MET A 388 3.00 -7.18 4.27
C MET A 388 1.73 -6.41 4.62
N GLN A 389 1.05 -5.90 3.61
CA GLN A 389 -0.30 -5.34 3.74
C GLN A 389 -1.32 -6.45 3.49
N ILE A 390 -2.43 -6.45 4.24
CA ILE A 390 -3.53 -7.40 4.07
C ILE A 390 -4.86 -6.65 4.06
N ILE A 391 -5.73 -7.00 3.10
CA ILE A 391 -7.13 -6.60 3.11
C ILE A 391 -7.99 -7.86 3.11
N VAL A 392 -8.98 -7.90 4.01
CA VAL A 392 -9.97 -8.97 4.10
C VAL A 392 -11.35 -8.39 3.80
N VAL A 393 -12.09 -9.06 2.92
CA VAL A 393 -13.52 -8.85 2.72
C VAL A 393 -14.28 -9.92 3.50
N THR A 394 -15.18 -9.52 4.38
CA THR A 394 -15.97 -10.41 5.23
C THR A 394 -17.25 -10.87 4.52
N GLY A 395 -17.91 -11.91 5.03
CA GLY A 395 -19.13 -12.47 4.44
C GLY A 395 -20.36 -11.53 4.45
N ASN A 396 -20.33 -10.44 5.22
CA ASN A 396 -21.31 -9.34 5.15
C ASN A 396 -20.85 -8.19 4.21
N GLY A 397 -19.73 -8.38 3.53
CA GLY A 397 -19.14 -7.49 2.54
C GLY A 397 -18.38 -6.29 3.10
N GLN A 398 -18.05 -6.26 4.38
CA GLN A 398 -17.21 -5.20 4.95
C GLN A 398 -15.72 -5.46 4.64
N GLN A 399 -14.93 -4.39 4.56
CA GLN A 399 -13.50 -4.46 4.26
C GLN A 399 -12.68 -4.03 5.47
N TYR A 400 -11.65 -4.81 5.79
CA TYR A 400 -10.73 -4.56 6.89
C TYR A 400 -9.29 -4.60 6.40
N HIS A 401 -8.46 -3.70 6.89
CA HIS A 401 -7.04 -3.63 6.60
C HIS A 401 -6.20 -3.87 7.85
N ALA A 402 -5.10 -4.59 7.69
CA ALA A 402 -4.01 -4.70 8.66
C ALA A 402 -2.66 -4.76 7.94
N ALA A 403 -1.58 -4.78 8.71
CA ALA A 403 -0.23 -5.01 8.23
C ALA A 403 0.52 -5.98 9.14
N ARG A 404 1.38 -6.81 8.55
CA ARG A 404 2.43 -7.53 9.27
C ARG A 404 3.75 -6.80 9.00
N TYR A 405 4.31 -6.22 10.04
CA TYR A 405 5.55 -5.46 9.94
C TYR A 405 6.76 -6.37 9.67
N ALA A 406 7.84 -5.80 9.17
CA ALA A 406 9.11 -6.51 8.97
C ALA A 406 9.63 -7.22 10.24
N SER A 407 9.33 -6.68 11.43
CA SER A 407 9.61 -7.29 12.74
C SER A 407 8.83 -8.58 13.00
N GLY A 408 7.79 -8.84 12.22
CA GLY A 408 6.84 -9.94 12.39
C GLY A 408 5.66 -9.64 13.31
N SER A 409 5.62 -8.47 13.94
CA SER A 409 4.44 -8.03 14.71
C SER A 409 3.29 -7.62 13.77
N TRP A 410 2.07 -7.79 14.24
CA TRP A 410 0.86 -7.46 13.49
C TRP A 410 0.22 -6.17 14.00
N GLN A 411 -0.18 -5.33 13.06
CA GLN A 411 -1.20 -4.31 13.29
C GLN A 411 -2.56 -4.99 13.50
N GLN A 412 -3.41 -4.42 14.35
CA GLN A 412 -4.79 -4.86 14.44
C GLN A 412 -5.57 -4.50 13.17
N PHE A 413 -6.58 -5.31 12.82
CA PHE A 413 -7.51 -5.00 11.74
C PHE A 413 -8.31 -3.73 12.04
N ASN A 414 -8.34 -2.83 11.07
CA ASN A 414 -9.13 -1.62 11.07
C ASN A 414 -10.15 -1.68 9.95
N ALA A 415 -11.39 -1.29 10.23
CA ALA A 415 -12.42 -1.16 9.20
C ALA A 415 -12.02 -0.06 8.21
N LEU A 416 -12.17 -0.32 6.91
CA LEU A 416 -11.83 0.65 5.87
C LEU A 416 -12.94 1.67 5.59
N ALA A 417 -14.20 1.35 5.91
CA ALA A 417 -15.35 2.21 5.62
C ALA A 417 -15.22 3.68 6.09
N PRO A 418 -14.60 4.00 7.25
CA PRO A 418 -14.40 5.39 7.68
C PRO A 418 -13.40 6.19 6.84
N VAL A 419 -12.48 5.53 6.11
CA VAL A 419 -11.39 6.19 5.39
C VAL A 419 -11.54 6.09 3.86
N ILE A 420 -12.13 5.01 3.34
CA ILE A 420 -12.35 4.84 1.89
C ILE A 420 -13.81 5.04 1.47
N GLY A 421 -14.72 5.29 2.42
CA GLY A 421 -16.17 5.35 2.18
C GLY A 421 -16.86 4.00 2.33
N SER A 422 -18.19 4.02 2.42
CA SER A 422 -19.01 2.83 2.71
C SER A 422 -19.57 2.17 1.45
N PHE A 423 -19.22 0.89 1.24
CA PHE A 423 -19.80 0.00 0.24
C PHE A 423 -19.63 -1.46 0.69
N THR A 424 -20.34 -2.39 0.05
CA THR A 424 -20.17 -3.83 0.33
C THR A 424 -19.44 -4.51 -0.82
N ALA A 425 -18.39 -5.26 -0.50
CA ALA A 425 -17.55 -5.98 -1.46
C ALA A 425 -17.75 -7.49 -1.34
N ASN A 426 -17.40 -8.23 -2.38
CA ASN A 426 -17.29 -9.69 -2.35
C ASN A 426 -15.95 -10.21 -2.88
N ARG A 427 -15.16 -9.36 -3.54
CA ARG A 427 -13.80 -9.66 -3.98
C ARG A 427 -12.86 -8.51 -3.69
N VAL A 428 -11.58 -8.84 -3.51
CA VAL A 428 -10.51 -7.87 -3.36
C VAL A 428 -9.25 -8.34 -4.07
N SER A 429 -8.52 -7.41 -4.68
CA SER A 429 -7.15 -7.59 -5.15
C SER A 429 -6.32 -6.39 -4.74
N VAL A 430 -5.05 -6.62 -4.38
CA VAL A 430 -4.13 -5.56 -3.99
C VAL A 430 -2.76 -5.78 -4.59
N ALA A 431 -2.07 -4.69 -4.90
CA ALA A 431 -0.68 -4.72 -5.32
C ALA A 431 0.05 -3.48 -4.86
N THR A 432 1.38 -3.58 -4.77
CA THR A 432 2.21 -2.41 -4.55
C THR A 432 2.67 -1.83 -5.89
N VAL A 433 2.44 -0.54 -6.07
CA VAL A 433 2.76 0.19 -7.29
C VAL A 433 3.39 1.53 -6.87
N ASP A 434 4.62 1.80 -7.31
CA ASP A 434 5.43 2.97 -6.88
C ASP A 434 5.53 3.16 -5.36
N GLY A 435 5.54 2.07 -4.60
CA GLY A 435 5.60 2.11 -3.13
C GLY A 435 4.26 2.39 -2.45
N GLU A 436 3.17 2.51 -3.19
CA GLU A 436 1.81 2.67 -2.68
C GLU A 436 1.04 1.36 -2.79
N LEU A 437 0.11 1.13 -1.87
CA LEU A 437 -0.81 -0.01 -1.96
C LEU A 437 -2.02 0.40 -2.78
N GLN A 438 -2.17 -0.20 -3.96
CA GLN A 438 -3.36 -0.08 -4.80
C GLN A 438 -4.32 -1.21 -4.42
N ALA A 439 -5.59 -0.89 -4.19
CA ALA A 439 -6.62 -1.87 -3.87
C ALA A 439 -7.82 -1.74 -4.81
N ALA A 440 -8.22 -2.88 -5.39
CA ALA A 440 -9.39 -3.00 -6.24
C ALA A 440 -10.41 -3.96 -5.60
N PHE A 441 -11.69 -3.60 -5.65
CA PHE A 441 -12.79 -4.38 -5.09
C PHE A 441 -13.86 -4.62 -6.13
N ILE A 442 -14.49 -5.80 -6.08
CA ILE A 442 -15.79 -6.01 -6.72
C ILE A 442 -16.86 -5.85 -5.65
N THR A 443 -17.83 -4.97 -5.92
CA THR A 443 -18.93 -4.72 -5.00
C THR A 443 -20.10 -5.68 -5.22
N ASN A 444 -20.98 -5.81 -4.23
CA ASN A 444 -22.18 -6.64 -4.36
C ASN A 444 -23.21 -6.08 -5.35
N ASP A 445 -23.11 -4.78 -5.66
CA ASP A 445 -23.86 -4.10 -6.71
C ASP A 445 -23.07 -4.01 -8.03
N ASP A 446 -22.11 -4.90 -8.24
CA ASP A 446 -21.43 -5.15 -9.52
C ASP A 446 -20.61 -3.96 -10.06
N ARG A 447 -20.00 -3.18 -9.16
CA ARG A 447 -19.03 -2.13 -9.50
C ARG A 447 -17.62 -2.57 -9.20
N ILE A 448 -16.66 -2.00 -9.92
CA ILE A 448 -15.24 -2.08 -9.58
C ILE A 448 -14.85 -0.80 -8.86
N MET A 449 -14.50 -0.91 -7.58
CA MET A 449 -14.02 0.21 -6.77
C MET A 449 -12.51 0.14 -6.65
N HIS A 450 -11.84 1.29 -6.74
CA HIS A 450 -10.40 1.41 -6.63
C HIS A 450 -10.02 2.47 -5.60
N THR A 451 -8.99 2.21 -4.81
CA THR A 451 -8.47 3.12 -3.80
C THR A 451 -6.99 2.92 -3.59
N ILE A 452 -6.32 3.93 -3.05
CA ILE A 452 -4.87 3.91 -2.80
C ILE A 452 -4.63 4.12 -1.31
N ARG A 453 -3.65 3.41 -0.76
CA ARG A 453 -3.00 3.77 0.49
C ARG A 453 -1.59 4.23 0.17
N ASP A 454 -1.31 5.49 0.48
CA ASP A 454 -0.03 6.12 0.19
C ASP A 454 1.09 5.59 1.12
N GLY A 455 2.32 6.06 0.88
CA GLY A 455 3.49 5.73 1.72
C GLY A 455 3.43 6.28 3.14
N SER A 456 2.61 7.30 3.41
CA SER A 456 2.36 7.83 4.77
C SER A 456 1.40 6.92 5.57
N GLY A 457 0.64 6.11 4.84
CA GLY A 457 -0.37 5.21 5.36
C GLY A 457 -1.78 5.77 5.37
N SER A 458 -1.98 6.93 4.76
CA SER A 458 -3.28 7.54 4.52
C SER A 458 -3.97 6.86 3.34
N TRP A 459 -5.30 6.83 3.38
CA TRP A 459 -6.11 6.26 2.31
C TRP A 459 -6.81 7.35 1.52
N ASP A 460 -6.84 7.20 0.21
CA ASP A 460 -7.77 7.92 -0.64
C ASP A 460 -9.21 7.38 -0.43
N PRO A 461 -10.24 8.20 -0.70
CA PRO A 461 -11.59 7.68 -0.88
C PRO A 461 -11.66 6.71 -2.07
N ALA A 462 -12.41 5.62 -1.93
CA ALA A 462 -12.60 4.68 -3.03
C ALA A 462 -13.46 5.30 -4.14
N ALA A 463 -13.01 5.17 -5.38
CA ALA A 463 -13.72 5.65 -6.57
C ALA A 463 -14.08 4.48 -7.49
N ALA A 464 -15.21 4.60 -8.19
CA ALA A 464 -15.59 3.60 -9.19
C ALA A 464 -14.70 3.72 -10.44
N VAL A 465 -14.19 2.59 -10.93
CA VAL A 465 -13.51 2.50 -12.22
C VAL A 465 -14.57 2.56 -13.33
N ASN A 466 -14.32 3.33 -14.38
CA ASN A 466 -15.22 3.42 -15.52
C ASN A 466 -15.13 2.16 -16.40
N LEU A 467 -16.18 1.34 -16.38
CA LEU A 467 -16.24 0.05 -17.08
C LEU A 467 -16.76 0.16 -18.53
N SER A 468 -16.67 1.33 -19.15
CA SER A 468 -17.08 1.52 -20.55
C SER A 468 -16.38 0.51 -21.47
N GLY A 469 -17.16 -0.28 -22.20
CA GLY A 469 -16.66 -1.34 -23.09
C GLY A 469 -16.52 -2.72 -22.44
N VAL A 470 -16.76 -2.83 -21.12
CA VAL A 470 -16.87 -4.10 -20.41
C VAL A 470 -18.35 -4.33 -20.09
N SER A 471 -18.87 -5.53 -20.39
CA SER A 471 -20.29 -5.86 -20.19
C SER A 471 -20.44 -7.11 -19.34
N GLY A 472 -21.63 -7.33 -18.79
CA GLY A 472 -21.94 -8.49 -17.94
C GLY A 472 -21.39 -8.37 -16.52
N ASN A 473 -21.70 -9.35 -15.69
CA ASN A 473 -21.37 -9.32 -14.26
C ASN A 473 -19.88 -9.57 -14.01
N HIS A 474 -19.37 -8.94 -12.97
CA HIS A 474 -17.98 -9.01 -12.51
C HIS A 474 -17.87 -9.93 -11.28
N TYR A 475 -16.93 -10.86 -11.30
CA TYR A 475 -16.65 -11.82 -10.23
C TYR A 475 -15.16 -12.13 -10.04
N ALA A 476 -14.30 -11.61 -10.91
CA ALA A 476 -12.85 -11.71 -10.83
C ALA A 476 -12.19 -10.36 -11.16
N VAL A 477 -11.27 -9.93 -10.29
CA VAL A 477 -10.47 -8.71 -10.43
C VAL A 477 -9.04 -9.01 -10.03
N SER A 478 -8.06 -8.47 -10.74
CA SER A 478 -6.65 -8.51 -10.33
C SER A 478 -5.99 -7.17 -10.64
N ILE A 479 -5.09 -6.73 -9.76
CA ILE A 479 -4.30 -5.52 -9.97
C ILE A 479 -2.82 -5.83 -9.74
N THR A 480 -1.96 -5.27 -10.58
CA THR A 480 -0.50 -5.35 -10.41
C THR A 480 0.19 -4.06 -10.87
N GLY A 481 1.47 -3.90 -10.57
CA GLY A 481 2.29 -2.78 -11.03
C GLY A 481 3.29 -3.20 -12.08
N THR A 482 3.46 -2.41 -13.15
CA THR A 482 4.59 -2.55 -14.08
C THR A 482 5.37 -1.25 -14.21
N ALA A 483 6.67 -1.38 -14.46
CA ALA A 483 7.48 -0.26 -14.95
C ALA A 483 7.06 0.06 -16.39
N GLY A 484 6.88 1.35 -16.71
CA GLY A 484 6.43 1.82 -18.03
C GLY A 484 7.53 2.15 -19.02
#